data_AF-A0A6B3UN60-F1
#
_entry.id   AF-A0A6B3UN60-F1
#
_cell.length_a   1.000
_cell.length_b   1.000
_cell.length_c   1.000
_cell.angle_alpha   90.00
_cell.angle_beta   90.00
_cell.angle_gamma   90.00
#
_symmetry.space_group_name_H-M   'P 1'
#
loop_
_entity.id
_entity.type
_entity.pdbx_description
1 polymer ?
#
loop_
_entity_poly.entity_id
_entity_poly.type
_entity_poly.pdbx_seq_one_letter_code
_entity_poly.pdbx_strand_id
1 'polypeptide(L)' 'MHVFALRGRGRLDQAGVEHAEWVGHDTCAEEDLFFSNRRAFKRGEGDYGRLMSAIALV' A
#
# COMPACT_ATOMS: atom_id res chain seq x y z
N MET A 1 1.61 18.05 0.22
CA MET A 1 0.68 16.93 0.45
C MET A 1 1.52 15.66 0.50
N HIS A 2 1.98 15.26 1.69
CA HIS A 2 2.88 14.11 1.85
C HIS A 2 2.10 12.98 2.51
N VAL A 3 1.63 12.02 1.73
CA VAL A 3 1.05 10.78 2.28
C VAL A 3 1.80 9.60 1.63
N PHE A 4 2.64 8.93 2.41
CA PHE A 4 3.46 7.82 1.96
C PHE A 4 3.00 6.52 2.62
N ALA A 5 2.37 5.67 1.82
CA ALA A 5 1.68 4.45 2.20
C ALA A 5 2.61 3.36 2.77
N LEU A 6 2.92 3.38 4.08
CA LEU A 6 3.58 2.25 4.73
C LEU A 6 3.10 2.05 6.18
N ARG A 7 2.69 0.82 6.50
CA ARG A 7 2.52 0.35 7.88
C ARG A 7 3.90 0.04 8.45
N GLY A 8 4.28 0.71 9.53
CA GLY A 8 5.56 0.51 10.23
C GLY A 8 6.59 1.59 9.88
N ARG A 9 6.92 2.42 10.88
CA ARG A 9 7.80 3.59 10.71
C ARG A 9 9.29 3.33 10.90
N GLY A 10 9.68 2.22 11.53
CA GLY A 10 11.08 2.02 11.96
C GLY A 10 12.13 2.15 10.84
N ARG A 11 11.83 1.75 9.60
CA ARG A 11 12.76 1.94 8.47
C ARG A 11 12.82 3.40 7.98
N LEU A 12 11.71 4.13 8.08
CA LEU A 12 11.63 5.54 7.71
C LEU A 12 12.29 6.42 8.77
N ASP A 13 12.09 6.07 10.05
CA ASP A 13 12.71 6.74 11.19
C ASP A 13 14.25 6.61 11.11
N GLN A 14 14.75 5.40 10.83
CA GLN A 14 16.19 5.16 10.60
C GLN A 14 16.75 5.93 9.40
N ALA A 15 15.91 6.23 8.41
CA ALA A 15 16.30 7.01 7.24
C ALA A 15 16.18 8.54 7.46
N GLY A 16 15.75 8.98 8.65
CA GLY A 16 15.59 10.41 8.97
C GLY A 16 14.38 11.06 8.29
N VAL A 17 13.36 10.29 7.89
CA VAL A 17 12.14 10.84 7.29
C VAL A 17 11.24 11.42 8.38
N GLU A 18 11.12 12.75 8.43
CA GLU A 18 10.38 13.45 9.49
C GLU A 18 8.85 13.39 9.32
N HIS A 19 8.38 13.36 8.07
CA HIS A 19 6.96 13.37 7.74
C HIS A 19 6.56 12.12 6.96
N ALA A 20 5.93 11.18 7.66
CA ALA A 20 5.37 9.99 7.06
C ALA A 20 4.03 9.63 7.70
N GLU A 21 3.03 9.36 6.86
CA GLU A 21 1.68 9.00 7.28
C GLU A 21 1.20 7.78 6.50
N TRP A 22 0.56 6.85 7.20
CA TRP A 22 -0.11 5.73 6.57
C TRP A 22 -1.49 6.15 6.06
N VAL A 23 -1.83 5.76 4.83
CA VAL A 23 -3.10 6.12 4.17
C VAL A 23 -4.32 5.46 4.85
N GLY A 24 -4.12 4.42 5.67
CA GLY A 24 -5.22 3.81 6.43
C GLY A 24 -5.94 2.64 5.75
N HIS A 25 -5.53 2.23 4.56
CA HIS A 25 -6.22 1.18 3.79
C HIS A 25 -5.61 -0.22 3.94
N ASP A 26 -6.47 -1.25 3.91
CA ASP A 26 -6.09 -2.66 3.81
C ASP A 26 -6.60 -3.25 2.50
N THR A 27 -5.68 -3.52 1.57
CA THR A 27 -5.99 -4.04 0.24
C THR A 27 -6.70 -5.39 0.26
N CYS A 28 -6.51 -6.19 1.32
CA CYS A 28 -7.16 -7.49 1.46
C CYS A 28 -8.62 -7.35 1.93
N ALA A 29 -8.91 -6.39 2.80
CA ALA A 29 -10.24 -6.16 3.37
C ALA A 29 -11.15 -5.34 2.44
N GLU A 30 -10.58 -4.36 1.75
CA GLU A 30 -11.31 -3.42 0.89
C GLU A 30 -11.30 -3.91 -0.57
N GLU A 31 -12.07 -4.98 -0.84
CA GLU A 31 -12.10 -5.65 -2.14
C GLU A 31 -12.62 -4.78 -3.30
N ASP A 32 -13.57 -3.88 -3.02
CA ASP A 32 -14.18 -3.00 -4.03
C ASP A 32 -13.22 -1.93 -4.56
N LEU A 33 -12.13 -1.67 -3.82
CA LEU A 33 -11.19 -0.58 -4.09
C LEU A 33 -9.82 -1.07 -4.55
N PHE A 34 -9.40 -2.27 -4.15
CA PHE A 34 -8.02 -2.72 -4.31
C PHE A 34 -7.91 -4.18 -4.74
N PHE A 35 -6.97 -4.47 -5.64
CA PHE A 35 -6.49 -5.83 -5.85
C PHE A 35 -5.62 -6.30 -4.67
N SER A 36 -5.68 -7.60 -4.35
CA SER A 36 -4.87 -8.19 -3.26
C SER A 36 -4.41 -9.60 -3.55
N ASN A 37 -3.09 -9.78 -3.59
CA ASN A 37 -2.46 -11.10 -3.72
C ASN A 37 -2.93 -12.06 -2.62
N ARG A 38 -3.03 -11.58 -1.38
CA ARG A 38 -3.42 -12.42 -0.24
C ARG A 38 -4.86 -12.90 -0.36
N ARG A 39 -5.76 -12.08 -0.91
CA ARG A 39 -7.15 -12.48 -1.18
C ARG A 39 -7.20 -13.49 -2.33
N ALA A 40 -6.52 -13.22 -3.44
CA ALA A 40 -6.42 -14.12 -4.59
C ALA A 40 -5.90 -15.51 -4.18
N PHE A 41 -4.81 -15.56 -3.40
CA PHE A 41 -4.26 -16.80 -2.86
C PHE A 41 -5.28 -17.57 -1.99
N LYS A 42 -5.98 -16.89 -1.09
CA LYS A 42 -7.02 -17.52 -0.25
C LYS A 42 -8.18 -18.09 -1.07
N ARG A 43 -8.44 -17.54 -2.26
CA ARG A 43 -9.49 -17.97 -3.18
C ARG A 43 -9.00 -18.98 -4.23
N GLY A 44 -7.71 -19.28 -4.27
CA GLY A 44 -7.12 -20.18 -5.27
C GLY A 44 -7.10 -19.58 -6.68
N GLU A 45 -7.14 -18.25 -6.80
CA GLU A 45 -7.06 -17.55 -8.08
C GLU A 45 -5.62 -17.65 -8.62
N GLY A 46 -5.47 -17.97 -9.90
CA GLY A 46 -4.17 -18.16 -10.55
C GLY A 46 -3.40 -16.85 -10.84
N ASP A 47 -4.09 -15.71 -10.77
CA ASP A 47 -3.51 -14.38 -10.95
C ASP A 47 -4.36 -13.32 -10.23
N TYR A 48 -3.84 -12.11 -10.08
CA TYR A 48 -4.53 -10.97 -9.49
C TYR A 48 -4.06 -9.66 -10.13
N GLY A 49 -4.95 -8.67 -10.21
CA GLY A 49 -4.60 -7.34 -10.72
C GLY A 49 -3.49 -6.66 -9.91
N ARG A 50 -2.78 -5.71 -10.52
CA ARG A 50 -1.71 -4.94 -9.87
C ARG A 50 -2.17 -3.50 -9.65
N LEU A 51 -1.79 -2.93 -8.50
CA LEU A 51 -1.94 -1.51 -8.22
C LEU A 51 -0.64 -0.77 -8.58
N MET A 52 -0.76 0.53 -8.85
CA MET A 52 0.38 1.42 -9.10
C MET A 52 0.27 2.66 -8.21
N SER A 53 1.37 3.01 -7.56
CA SER A 53 1.51 4.30 -6.86
C SER A 53 2.46 5.17 -7.68
N ALA A 54 2.11 6.43 -7.92
CA ALA A 54 2.91 7.35 -8.72
C ALA A 54 3.02 8.72 -8.04
N ILE A 55 4.13 9.42 -8.32
CA ILE A 55 4.39 10.80 -7.90
C ILE A 55 5.06 11.52 -9.07
N ALA A 56 4.67 12.78 -9.30
CA ALA A 56 5.23 13.63 -10.35
C ALA A 56 5.48 15.03 -9.81
N LEU A 57 6.48 15.70 -10.37
CA LEU A 57 6.63 17.15 -10.27
C LEU A 57 5.79 17.76 -11.40
N VAL A 58 4.94 18.71 -11.04
CA VAL A 58 4.10 19.46 -11.99
C VAL A 58 4.73 20.80 -12.31
#